data_AF-X1F1W7-F1
#
_entry.id   AF-X1F1W7-F1
#
_cell.length_a   1.000
_cell.length_b   1.000
_cell.length_c   1.000
_cell.angle_alpha   90.00
_cell.angle_beta   90.00
_cell.angle_gamma   90.00
#
_symmetry.space_group_name_H-M   'P 1'
#
loop_
_entity.id
_entity.type
_entity.pdbx_description
1 polymer ?
#
loop_
_entity_poly.entity_id
_entity_poly.type
_entity_poly.pdbx_seq_one_letter_code
_entity_poly.pdbx_strand_id
1 'polypeptide(L)'
;TRDVINSLRNNGHNVWIPNKGKSIPKWVQNNNVDIIASSSFDPLTAYQLWTMRKKYNAAVIQHAHTTVEDLEGGFLPNIISWGKLTKIYLKFLYNISHMLITPTEFSKNSLKRLKLKKRPPIYVVSNGIKFEKFKEKREYRENFRKFLNEKYNIPIDGKIILNVGYTWRKKGPDEFFRCAKDLSNYWFVWVGPIKENIYVKKASELKNCIFTGYYDNI
;
A
#
# COMPACT_ATOMS: atom_id res chain seq x y z
N THR A 1 0.64 3.91 -8.76
CA THR A 1 -0.26 3.92 -9.95
C THR A 1 -0.14 5.16 -10.81
N ARG A 2 -0.35 6.39 -10.29
CA ARG A 2 -0.24 7.63 -11.12
C ARG A 2 1.14 7.79 -11.77
N ASP A 3 2.20 7.55 -11.01
CA ASP A 3 3.58 7.68 -11.53
C ASP A 3 3.87 6.69 -12.66
N VAL A 4 3.39 5.43 -12.54
CA VAL A 4 3.51 4.43 -13.61
C VAL A 4 2.77 4.88 -14.88
N ILE A 5 1.55 5.39 -14.74
CA ILE A 5 0.76 5.89 -15.87
C ILE A 5 1.47 7.06 -16.57
N ASN A 6 2.00 8.00 -15.80
CA ASN A 6 2.73 9.14 -16.36
C ASN A 6 4.03 8.69 -17.02
N SER A 7 4.76 7.76 -16.42
CA SER A 7 5.97 7.17 -17.02
C SER A 7 5.67 6.52 -18.35
N LEU A 8 4.60 5.71 -18.46
CA LEU A 8 4.21 5.09 -19.72
C LEU A 8 3.91 6.12 -20.80
N ARG A 9 3.16 7.18 -20.46
CA ARG A 9 2.86 8.27 -21.40
C ARG A 9 4.11 9.04 -21.85
N ASN A 10 5.02 9.32 -20.92
CA ASN A 10 6.27 10.01 -21.21
C ASN A 10 7.19 9.18 -22.12
N ASN A 11 7.05 7.85 -22.11
CA ASN A 11 7.74 6.94 -23.02
C ASN A 11 6.97 6.68 -24.33
N GLY A 12 5.98 7.52 -24.66
CA GLY A 12 5.25 7.47 -25.93
C GLY A 12 4.10 6.47 -25.99
N HIS A 13 3.73 5.82 -24.87
CA HIS A 13 2.61 4.86 -24.86
C HIS A 13 1.25 5.54 -24.66
N ASN A 14 0.25 5.05 -25.39
CA ASN A 14 -1.15 5.45 -25.20
C ASN A 14 -1.75 4.76 -23.97
N VAL A 15 -2.20 5.54 -22.98
CA VAL A 15 -2.78 5.00 -21.74
C VAL A 15 -4.19 5.52 -21.51
N TRP A 16 -5.16 4.61 -21.55
CA TRP A 16 -6.54 4.84 -21.17
C TRP A 16 -6.84 4.27 -19.77
N ILE A 17 -7.63 4.99 -18.97
CA ILE A 17 -8.05 4.58 -17.64
C ILE A 17 -9.58 4.52 -17.63
N PRO A 18 -10.18 3.33 -17.47
CA PRO A 18 -11.62 3.19 -17.32
C PRO A 18 -12.16 4.00 -16.12
N ASN A 19 -13.39 4.49 -16.19
CA ASN A 19 -14.14 5.14 -15.10
C ASN A 19 -13.66 6.53 -14.61
N LYS A 20 -13.01 7.34 -15.46
CA LYS A 20 -12.70 8.75 -15.14
C LYS A 20 -13.55 9.80 -15.87
N GLY A 21 -14.78 9.47 -16.26
CA GLY A 21 -15.68 10.40 -16.96
C GLY A 21 -15.19 10.85 -18.34
N LYS A 22 -14.16 10.19 -18.90
CA LYS A 22 -13.62 10.47 -20.23
C LYS A 22 -14.21 9.51 -21.24
N SER A 23 -14.51 10.02 -22.44
CA SER A 23 -14.92 9.21 -23.57
C SER A 23 -13.89 8.12 -23.88
N ILE A 24 -14.36 6.98 -24.37
CA ILE A 24 -13.50 5.87 -24.78
C ILE A 24 -12.71 6.32 -26.01
N PRO A 25 -11.36 6.29 -26.01
CA PRO A 25 -10.56 6.71 -27.16
C PRO A 25 -10.83 5.87 -28.41
N LYS A 26 -10.71 6.46 -29.61
CA LYS A 26 -10.93 5.76 -30.90
C LYS A 26 -10.09 4.47 -31.02
N TRP A 27 -8.83 4.49 -30.60
CA TRP A 27 -7.97 3.30 -30.65
C TRP A 27 -8.49 2.15 -29.76
N VAL A 28 -9.09 2.46 -28.61
CA VAL A 28 -9.75 1.45 -27.75
C VAL A 28 -11.04 0.94 -28.40
N GLN A 29 -11.80 1.80 -29.08
CA GLN A 29 -13.02 1.40 -29.80
C GLN A 29 -12.68 0.48 -30.97
N ASN A 30 -11.59 0.76 -31.68
CA ASN A 30 -11.08 -0.03 -32.81
C ASN A 30 -10.34 -1.31 -32.39
N ASN A 31 -10.44 -1.72 -31.12
CA ASN A 31 -9.80 -2.92 -30.58
C ASN A 31 -8.26 -2.93 -30.60
N ASN A 32 -7.61 -1.76 -30.74
CA ASN A 32 -6.16 -1.62 -30.76
C ASN A 32 -5.61 -1.53 -29.33
N VAL A 33 -5.76 -2.59 -28.54
CA VAL A 33 -5.30 -2.66 -27.14
C VAL A 33 -4.29 -3.78 -27.00
N ASP A 34 -3.06 -3.44 -26.64
CA ASP A 34 -1.98 -4.43 -26.47
C ASP A 34 -1.93 -5.02 -25.05
N ILE A 35 -2.19 -4.18 -24.04
CA ILE A 35 -2.04 -4.54 -22.62
C ILE A 35 -3.22 -4.01 -21.79
N ILE A 36 -3.78 -4.88 -20.97
CA ILE A 36 -4.71 -4.55 -19.88
C ILE A 36 -3.96 -4.72 -18.56
N ALA A 37 -3.80 -3.64 -17.80
CA ALA A 37 -3.08 -3.65 -16.53
C ALA A 37 -3.99 -3.27 -15.35
N SER A 38 -3.82 -3.95 -14.22
CA SER A 38 -4.49 -3.60 -12.95
C SER A 38 -3.54 -3.73 -11.76
N SER A 39 -3.76 -2.91 -10.73
CA SER A 39 -3.11 -3.02 -9.43
C SER A 39 -4.11 -3.18 -8.28
N SER A 40 -5.39 -3.41 -8.59
CA SER A 40 -6.46 -3.55 -7.60
C SER A 40 -6.97 -4.99 -7.56
N PHE A 41 -7.47 -5.37 -6.39
CA PHE A 41 -8.04 -6.68 -6.13
C PHE A 41 -9.56 -6.64 -5.91
N ASP A 42 -10.22 -5.49 -6.05
CA ASP A 42 -11.66 -5.37 -5.79
C ASP A 42 -12.52 -6.12 -6.84
N PRO A 43 -13.75 -6.57 -6.48
CA PRO A 43 -14.61 -7.34 -7.38
C PRO A 43 -14.99 -6.64 -8.68
N LEU A 44 -15.12 -5.30 -8.67
CA LEU A 44 -15.43 -4.53 -9.87
C LEU A 44 -14.26 -4.59 -10.86
N THR A 45 -13.03 -4.42 -10.37
CA THR A 45 -11.81 -4.62 -11.15
C THR A 45 -11.72 -6.04 -11.69
N ALA A 46 -12.03 -7.06 -10.89
CA ALA A 46 -12.03 -8.45 -11.35
C ALA A 46 -13.00 -8.68 -12.53
N TYR A 47 -14.20 -8.12 -12.44
CA TYR A 47 -15.19 -8.13 -13.50
C TYR A 47 -14.72 -7.39 -14.75
N GLN A 48 -14.13 -6.20 -14.58
CA GLN A 48 -13.55 -5.42 -15.68
C GLN A 48 -12.42 -6.18 -16.40
N LEU A 49 -11.50 -6.79 -15.66
CA LEU A 49 -10.45 -7.63 -16.25
C LEU A 49 -11.03 -8.82 -17.02
N TRP A 50 -12.04 -9.49 -16.46
CA TRP A 50 -12.67 -10.64 -17.10
C TRP A 50 -13.44 -10.28 -18.38
N THR A 51 -14.10 -9.12 -18.41
CA THR A 51 -14.80 -8.63 -19.60
C THR A 51 -13.82 -8.12 -20.65
N MET A 52 -12.84 -7.30 -20.25
CA MET A 52 -11.86 -6.72 -21.17
C MET A 52 -10.97 -7.79 -21.82
N ARG A 53 -10.54 -8.84 -21.09
CA ARG A 53 -9.74 -9.93 -21.68
C ARG A 53 -10.49 -10.71 -22.77
N LYS A 54 -11.83 -10.72 -22.72
CA LYS A 54 -12.68 -11.40 -23.71
C LYS A 54 -12.93 -10.51 -24.92
N LYS A 55 -12.92 -9.19 -24.71
CA LYS A 55 -13.18 -8.19 -25.74
C LYS A 55 -11.93 -7.89 -26.57
N TYR A 56 -10.80 -7.74 -25.90
CA TYR A 56 -9.53 -7.31 -26.51
C TYR A 56 -8.57 -8.49 -26.64
N ASN A 57 -7.87 -8.58 -27.77
CA ASN A 57 -6.74 -9.52 -27.94
C ASN A 57 -5.47 -8.97 -27.26
N ALA A 58 -5.56 -8.72 -25.95
CA ALA A 58 -4.54 -8.02 -25.17
C ALA A 58 -3.92 -8.93 -24.11
N ALA A 59 -2.63 -8.71 -23.82
CA ALA A 59 -2.00 -9.30 -22.65
C ALA A 59 -2.62 -8.71 -21.37
N VAL A 60 -2.72 -9.52 -20.31
CA VAL A 60 -3.34 -9.10 -19.05
C VAL A 60 -2.30 -9.20 -17.95
N ILE A 61 -1.97 -8.07 -17.35
CA ILE A 61 -0.93 -7.94 -16.33
C ILE A 61 -1.56 -7.46 -15.03
N GLN A 62 -1.31 -8.14 -13.93
CA GLN A 62 -1.75 -7.67 -12.61
C GLN A 62 -0.57 -7.45 -11.67
N HIS A 63 -0.53 -6.28 -11.06
CA HIS A 63 0.31 -5.98 -9.91
C HIS A 63 -0.40 -6.51 -8.66
N ALA A 64 -0.03 -7.73 -8.25
CA ALA A 64 -0.61 -8.45 -7.14
C ALA A 64 0.03 -8.00 -5.81
N HIS A 65 -0.50 -6.91 -5.25
CA HIS A 65 -0.10 -6.36 -3.95
C HIS A 65 -0.86 -6.98 -2.76
N THR A 66 -1.81 -7.87 -3.01
CA THR A 66 -2.70 -8.42 -1.98
C THR A 66 -2.58 -9.94 -1.96
N THR A 67 -2.25 -10.46 -0.79
CA THR A 67 -2.18 -11.90 -0.52
C THR A 67 -3.31 -12.32 0.42
N VAL A 68 -3.49 -13.61 0.64
CA VAL A 68 -4.47 -14.10 1.64
C VAL A 68 -4.04 -13.63 3.03
N GLU A 69 -2.74 -13.69 3.29
CA GLU A 69 -2.10 -13.28 4.54
C GLU A 69 -2.33 -11.79 4.83
N ASP A 70 -2.29 -10.92 3.81
CA ASP A 70 -2.59 -9.49 3.99
C ASP A 70 -4.04 -9.24 4.42
N LEU A 71 -4.97 -10.08 3.94
CA LEU A 71 -6.40 -9.96 4.23
C LEU A 71 -6.75 -10.56 5.60
N GLU A 72 -6.07 -11.64 6.00
CA GLU A 72 -6.14 -12.20 7.35
C GLU A 72 -5.50 -11.26 8.40
N GLY A 73 -4.44 -10.53 8.02
CA GLY A 73 -3.75 -9.54 8.85
C GLY A 73 -4.46 -8.19 9.03
N GLY A 74 -5.72 -8.05 8.59
CA GLY A 74 -6.56 -6.88 8.90
C GLY A 74 -6.50 -5.72 7.90
N PHE A 75 -6.22 -5.96 6.62
CA PHE A 75 -6.40 -4.93 5.58
C PHE A 75 -7.88 -4.49 5.43
N LEU A 76 -8.84 -5.39 5.73
CA LEU A 76 -10.27 -5.14 5.72
C LEU A 76 -10.91 -5.67 7.02
N PRO A 77 -11.76 -4.90 7.73
CA PRO A 77 -12.24 -5.28 9.07
C PRO A 77 -13.07 -6.56 9.18
N ASN A 78 -13.60 -7.15 8.10
CA ASN A 78 -14.62 -8.21 8.21
C ASN A 78 -14.44 -9.39 7.22
N ILE A 79 -13.28 -9.53 6.56
CA ILE A 79 -13.05 -10.64 5.61
C ILE A 79 -12.43 -11.90 6.27
N ILE A 80 -12.01 -11.77 7.53
CA ILE A 80 -11.35 -12.82 8.34
C ILE A 80 -12.23 -14.08 8.48
N SER A 81 -13.56 -13.91 8.58
CA SER A 81 -14.49 -15.05 8.69
C SER A 81 -14.63 -15.88 7.40
N TRP A 82 -13.94 -15.51 6.32
CA TRP A 82 -14.09 -16.11 4.99
C TRP A 82 -12.75 -16.49 4.33
N GLY A 83 -11.71 -16.86 5.08
CA GLY A 83 -10.38 -17.20 4.53
C GLY A 83 -10.41 -18.15 3.32
N LYS A 84 -11.33 -19.11 3.29
CA LYS A 84 -11.57 -19.99 2.13
C LYS A 84 -12.11 -19.24 0.91
N LEU A 85 -13.13 -18.38 1.06
CA LEU A 85 -13.64 -17.60 -0.07
C LEU A 85 -12.63 -16.59 -0.57
N THR A 86 -11.89 -15.94 0.33
CA THR A 86 -10.81 -15.03 -0.01
C THR A 86 -9.77 -15.72 -0.90
N LYS A 87 -9.36 -16.93 -0.51
CA LYS A 87 -8.46 -17.76 -1.31
C LYS A 87 -9.05 -18.13 -2.67
N ILE A 88 -10.33 -18.52 -2.73
CA ILE A 88 -11.02 -18.85 -3.99
C ILE A 88 -11.08 -17.62 -4.90
N TYR A 89 -11.41 -16.46 -4.33
CA TYR A 89 -11.51 -15.20 -5.05
C TYR A 89 -10.17 -14.74 -5.60
N LEU A 90 -9.11 -14.69 -4.78
CA LEU A 90 -7.77 -14.31 -5.26
C LEU A 90 -7.26 -15.31 -6.30
N LYS A 91 -7.58 -16.61 -6.15
CA LYS A 91 -7.27 -17.61 -7.17
C LYS A 91 -8.01 -17.33 -8.47
N PHE A 92 -9.30 -17.00 -8.44
CA PHE A 92 -10.04 -16.59 -9.63
C PHE A 92 -9.41 -15.36 -10.29
N LEU A 93 -9.23 -14.29 -9.51
CA LEU A 93 -8.67 -13.01 -9.95
C LEU A 93 -7.32 -13.19 -10.64
N TYR A 94 -6.36 -13.86 -10.00
CA TYR A 94 -5.01 -13.98 -10.54
C TYR A 94 -4.89 -15.01 -11.67
N ASN A 95 -5.84 -15.94 -11.82
CA ASN A 95 -5.93 -16.79 -13.01
C ASN A 95 -6.45 -16.05 -14.26
N ILE A 96 -6.90 -14.80 -14.13
CA ILE A 96 -7.23 -13.97 -15.28
C ILE A 96 -5.96 -13.56 -16.03
N SER A 97 -4.86 -13.31 -15.31
CA SER A 97 -3.62 -12.76 -15.84
C SER A 97 -2.82 -13.69 -16.74
N HIS A 98 -2.09 -13.07 -17.66
CA HIS A 98 -0.97 -13.64 -18.42
C HIS A 98 0.36 -13.46 -17.67
N MET A 99 0.50 -12.40 -16.85
CA MET A 99 1.67 -12.14 -16.01
C MET A 99 1.27 -11.49 -14.68
N LEU A 100 2.02 -11.79 -13.63
CA LEU A 100 1.88 -11.15 -12.32
C LEU A 100 3.16 -10.40 -11.93
N ILE A 101 2.98 -9.26 -11.28
CA ILE A 101 4.06 -8.49 -10.66
C ILE A 101 3.77 -8.42 -9.16
N THR A 102 4.79 -8.64 -8.34
CA THR A 102 4.70 -8.59 -6.87
C THR A 102 5.77 -7.66 -6.32
N PRO A 103 5.55 -7.03 -5.15
CA PRO A 103 6.53 -6.10 -4.59
C PRO A 103 7.73 -6.79 -3.94
N THR A 104 7.60 -8.06 -3.55
CA THR A 104 8.61 -8.81 -2.78
C THR A 104 8.60 -10.30 -3.14
N GLU A 105 9.71 -10.99 -2.88
CA GLU A 105 9.79 -12.45 -3.02
C GLU A 105 8.83 -13.17 -2.04
N PHE A 106 8.57 -12.57 -0.87
CA PHE A 106 7.56 -13.07 0.07
C PHE A 106 6.17 -13.12 -0.59
N SER A 107 5.71 -12.01 -1.17
CA SER A 107 4.42 -11.94 -1.85
C SER A 107 4.35 -12.91 -3.03
N LYS A 108 5.42 -13.05 -3.81
CA LYS A 108 5.53 -14.06 -4.88
C LYS A 108 5.34 -15.48 -4.35
N ASN A 109 5.99 -15.82 -3.25
CA ASN A 109 5.85 -17.13 -2.62
C ASN A 109 4.43 -17.35 -2.06
N SER A 110 3.79 -16.32 -1.50
CA SER A 110 2.38 -16.37 -1.11
C SER A 110 1.46 -16.68 -2.27
N LEU A 111 1.67 -16.04 -3.43
CA LEU A 111 0.88 -16.33 -4.64
C LEU A 111 1.15 -17.73 -5.19
N LYS A 112 2.39 -18.23 -5.15
CA LYS A 112 2.71 -19.61 -5.54
C LYS A 112 1.91 -20.63 -4.71
N ARG A 113 1.74 -20.39 -3.40
CA ARG A 113 0.92 -21.25 -2.50
C ARG A 113 -0.56 -21.30 -2.88
N LEU A 114 -1.08 -20.33 -3.64
CA LEU A 114 -2.47 -20.38 -4.15
C LEU A 114 -2.67 -21.47 -5.22
N LYS A 115 -1.58 -22.00 -5.80
CA LYS A 115 -1.60 -23.03 -6.85
C LYS A 115 -2.52 -22.59 -8.01
N LEU A 116 -2.19 -21.45 -8.62
CA LEU A 116 -2.93 -20.90 -9.77
C LEU A 116 -2.95 -21.91 -10.92
N LYS A 117 -4.10 -22.09 -11.57
CA LYS A 117 -4.30 -23.07 -12.65
C LYS A 117 -3.44 -22.73 -13.87
N LYS A 118 -3.39 -21.46 -14.26
CA LYS A 118 -2.62 -20.99 -15.43
C LYS A 118 -1.12 -20.87 -15.20
N ARG A 119 -0.67 -20.89 -13.93
CA ARG A 119 0.74 -20.69 -13.54
C ARG A 119 1.43 -19.52 -14.27
N PRO A 120 0.85 -18.30 -14.27
CA PRO A 120 1.47 -17.17 -14.95
C PRO A 120 2.86 -16.88 -14.35
N PRO A 121 3.84 -16.40 -15.15
CA PRO A 121 5.10 -15.92 -14.61
C PRO A 121 4.86 -14.80 -13.59
N ILE A 122 5.60 -14.86 -12.49
CA ILE A 122 5.52 -13.90 -11.38
C ILE A 122 6.88 -13.21 -11.25
N TYR A 123 6.91 -11.92 -11.56
CA TYR A 123 8.10 -11.07 -11.39
C TYR A 123 8.03 -10.30 -10.08
N VAL A 124 9.21 -10.08 -9.49
CA VAL A 124 9.35 -9.25 -8.29
C VAL A 124 9.90 -7.92 -8.72
N VAL A 125 9.12 -6.86 -8.51
CA VAL A 125 9.50 -5.48 -8.80
C VAL A 125 9.07 -4.66 -7.59
N SER A 126 10.05 -4.20 -6.81
CA SER A 126 9.80 -3.38 -5.63
C SER A 126 9.14 -2.07 -6.03
N ASN A 127 8.33 -1.52 -5.13
CA ASN A 127 7.80 -0.16 -5.32
C ASN A 127 8.95 0.85 -5.37
N GLY A 128 8.86 1.81 -6.28
CA GLY A 128 9.81 2.92 -6.36
C GLY A 128 9.51 4.02 -5.34
N ILE A 129 10.54 4.80 -5.00
CA ILE A 129 10.43 6.06 -4.26
C ILE A 129 10.82 7.23 -5.17
N LYS A 130 10.32 8.43 -4.87
CA LYS A 130 10.73 9.66 -5.56
C LYS A 130 11.96 10.22 -4.87
N PHE A 131 13.15 9.97 -5.41
CA PHE A 131 14.42 10.35 -4.76
C PHE A 131 14.48 11.83 -4.36
N GLU A 132 13.86 12.70 -5.15
CA GLU A 132 13.78 14.15 -4.90
C GLU A 132 13.07 14.49 -3.58
N LYS A 133 12.15 13.63 -3.13
CA LYS A 133 11.46 13.77 -1.84
C LYS A 133 12.25 13.22 -0.65
N PHE A 134 13.22 12.36 -0.89
CA PHE A 134 14.01 11.68 0.15
C PHE A 134 15.45 12.21 0.23
N LYS A 135 15.71 13.39 -0.36
CA LYS A 135 16.96 14.10 -0.13
C LYS A 135 16.94 14.73 1.25
N GLU A 136 18.05 14.62 1.97
CA GLU A 136 18.19 15.23 3.28
C GLU A 136 18.02 16.75 3.18
N LYS A 137 17.15 17.30 4.05
CA LYS A 137 16.99 18.73 4.25
C LYS A 137 16.99 19.03 5.73
N ARG A 138 18.03 19.69 6.21
CA ARG A 138 18.23 19.98 7.64
C ARG A 138 17.06 20.73 8.26
N GLU A 139 16.46 21.65 7.49
CA GLU A 139 15.26 22.40 7.86
C GLU A 139 14.08 21.51 8.30
N TYR A 140 13.88 20.33 7.68
CA TYR A 140 12.77 19.45 8.01
C TYR A 140 12.91 18.88 9.42
N ARG A 141 14.13 18.42 9.74
CA ARG A 141 14.46 17.95 11.08
C ARG A 141 14.31 19.06 12.11
N GLU A 142 14.86 20.24 11.84
CA GLU A 142 14.83 21.38 12.77
C GLU A 142 13.39 21.83 13.05
N ASN A 143 12.58 21.98 12.01
CA ASN A 143 11.18 22.36 12.11
C ASN A 143 10.35 21.32 12.85
N PHE A 144 10.55 20.02 12.55
CA PHE A 144 9.83 18.95 13.24
C PHE A 144 10.23 18.88 14.71
N ARG A 145 11.51 19.03 15.04
CA ARG A 145 12.01 19.06 16.42
C ARG A 145 11.45 20.23 17.21
N LYS A 146 11.42 21.42 16.60
CA LYS A 146 10.81 22.62 17.20
C LYS A 146 9.31 22.41 17.44
N PHE A 147 8.58 21.89 16.45
CA PHE A 147 7.16 21.55 16.60
C PHE A 147 6.91 20.58 17.77
N LEU A 148 7.72 19.53 17.90
CA LEU A 148 7.58 18.56 18.98
C LEU A 148 7.86 19.18 20.36
N ASN A 149 8.86 20.06 20.43
CA ASN A 149 9.16 20.79 21.66
C ASN A 149 8.02 21.74 22.05
N GLU A 150 7.57 22.58 21.14
CA GLU A 150 6.53 23.59 21.41
C GLU A 150 5.18 22.99 21.75
N LYS A 151 4.79 21.89 21.07
CA LYS A 151 3.45 21.31 21.23
C LYS A 151 3.37 20.21 22.29
N TYR A 152 4.48 19.51 22.54
CA TYR A 152 4.49 18.31 23.40
C TYR A 152 5.59 18.35 24.47
N ASN A 153 6.35 19.44 24.58
CA ASN A 153 7.44 19.62 25.55
C ASN A 153 8.54 18.55 25.44
N ILE A 154 8.74 17.98 24.24
CA ILE A 154 9.84 17.04 23.98
C ILE A 154 11.15 17.84 23.90
N PRO A 155 12.21 17.48 24.63
CA PRO A 155 13.52 18.16 24.53
C PRO A 155 14.06 18.14 23.10
N ILE A 156 14.66 19.24 22.66
CA ILE A 156 15.15 19.39 21.29
C ILE A 156 16.18 18.30 20.92
N ASP A 157 17.01 17.92 21.89
CA ASP A 157 18.05 16.90 21.86
C ASP A 157 17.58 15.52 22.31
N GLY A 158 16.29 15.36 22.63
CA GLY A 158 15.70 14.11 23.09
C GLY A 158 15.86 12.97 22.07
N LYS A 159 16.05 11.75 22.54
CA LYS A 159 16.12 10.58 21.65
C LYS A 159 14.72 10.15 21.26
N ILE A 160 14.40 10.23 19.96
CA ILE A 160 13.07 9.94 19.42
C ILE A 160 13.09 8.61 18.66
N ILE A 161 12.16 7.73 18.99
CA ILE A 161 11.77 6.56 18.19
C ILE A 161 10.54 6.96 17.38
N LEU A 162 10.73 7.08 16.06
CA LEU A 162 9.74 7.61 15.14
C LEU A 162 9.02 6.48 14.39
N ASN A 163 7.70 6.53 14.33
CA ASN A 163 6.89 5.73 13.41
C ASN A 163 6.07 6.66 12.49
N VAL A 164 5.97 6.33 11.21
CA VAL A 164 5.24 7.13 10.21
C VAL A 164 4.23 6.26 9.47
N GLY A 165 2.95 6.61 9.60
CA GLY A 165 1.85 5.97 8.87
C GLY A 165 0.55 5.89 9.67
N TYR A 166 -0.42 5.16 9.14
CA TYR A 166 -1.67 4.87 9.85
C TYR A 166 -1.44 3.98 11.07
N THR A 167 -2.17 4.21 12.16
CA THR A 167 -2.19 3.35 13.36
C THR A 167 -3.01 2.07 13.17
N TRP A 168 -2.99 1.48 11.97
CA TRP A 168 -3.65 0.20 11.71
C TRP A 168 -2.91 -0.93 12.41
N ARG A 169 -3.62 -2.01 12.77
CA ARG A 169 -3.05 -3.16 13.49
C ARG A 169 -1.77 -3.71 12.84
N LYS A 170 -1.73 -3.84 11.50
CA LYS A 170 -0.55 -4.33 10.77
C LYS A 170 0.69 -3.40 10.85
N LYS A 171 0.55 -2.20 11.40
CA LYS A 171 1.65 -1.26 11.66
C LYS A 171 2.21 -1.40 13.09
N GLY A 172 1.70 -2.36 13.87
CA GLY A 172 2.19 -2.70 15.21
C GLY A 172 1.96 -1.62 16.26
N PRO A 173 0.74 -1.04 16.41
CA PRO A 173 0.47 -0.11 17.51
C PRO A 173 0.60 -0.79 18.89
N ASP A 174 0.40 -2.11 18.97
CA ASP A 174 0.64 -2.95 20.14
C ASP A 174 2.11 -3.07 20.49
N GLU A 175 2.98 -3.42 19.52
CA GLU A 175 4.42 -3.44 19.74
C GLU A 175 4.94 -2.05 20.08
N PHE A 176 4.45 -1.00 19.41
CA PHE A 176 4.83 0.38 19.71
C PHE A 176 4.50 0.77 21.16
N PHE A 177 3.29 0.43 21.63
CA PHE A 177 2.90 0.61 23.03
C PHE A 177 3.83 -0.15 23.99
N ARG A 178 4.12 -1.43 23.72
CA ARG A 178 4.98 -2.25 24.57
C ARG A 178 6.39 -1.68 24.66
N CYS A 179 6.99 -1.34 23.52
CA CYS A 179 8.31 -0.71 23.49
C CYS A 179 8.32 0.64 24.22
N ALA A 180 7.29 1.47 24.06
CA ALA A 180 7.19 2.74 24.76
C ALA A 180 7.14 2.58 26.28
N LYS A 181 6.44 1.56 26.76
CA LYS A 181 6.37 1.21 28.18
C LYS A 181 7.71 0.73 28.73
N ASP A 182 8.40 -0.13 27.99
CA ASP A 182 9.65 -0.76 28.45
C ASP A 182 10.87 0.17 28.31
N LEU A 183 10.82 1.15 27.40
CA LEU A 183 11.91 2.08 27.08
C LEU A 183 11.52 3.53 27.45
N SER A 184 11.21 3.77 28.72
CA SER A 184 10.75 5.07 29.23
C SER A 184 11.74 6.23 29.07
N ASN A 185 13.03 5.94 28.83
CA ASN A 185 14.07 6.94 28.58
C ASN A 185 14.07 7.52 27.14
N TYR A 186 13.21 7.01 26.26
CA TYR A 186 13.07 7.46 24.87
C TYR A 186 11.68 8.04 24.63
N TRP A 187 11.60 8.98 23.70
CA TRP A 187 10.33 9.55 23.23
C TRP A 187 9.82 8.77 22.03
N PHE A 188 8.64 8.19 22.13
CA PHE A 188 7.97 7.48 21.06
C PHE A 188 7.03 8.44 20.36
N VAL A 189 7.29 8.71 19.08
CA VAL A 189 6.50 9.66 18.29
C VAL A 189 5.91 8.95 17.09
N TRP A 190 4.58 8.99 16.98
CA TRP A 190 3.84 8.44 15.84
C TRP A 190 3.25 9.56 15.00
N VAL A 191 3.67 9.64 13.74
CA VAL A 191 3.22 10.66 12.78
C VAL A 191 2.35 10.05 11.69
N GLY A 192 1.25 10.71 11.36
CA GLY A 192 0.35 10.31 10.30
C GLY A 192 -1.12 10.26 10.74
N PRO A 193 -2.02 9.74 9.88
CA PRO A 193 -3.42 9.65 10.22
C PRO A 193 -3.67 8.67 11.37
N ILE A 194 -4.27 9.17 12.45
CA ILE A 194 -4.51 8.39 13.66
C ILE A 194 -5.92 7.82 13.62
N LYS A 195 -6.01 6.49 13.56
CA LYS A 195 -7.23 5.74 13.81
C LYS A 195 -7.18 5.18 15.22
N GLU A 196 -8.14 5.58 16.03
CA GLU A 196 -8.24 5.14 17.41
C GLU A 196 -8.39 3.61 17.51
N ASN A 197 -7.62 2.99 18.41
CA ASN A 197 -7.76 1.60 18.81
C ASN A 197 -7.27 1.42 20.25
N ILE A 198 -7.47 0.24 20.84
CA ILE A 198 -7.12 -0.04 22.24
C ILE A 198 -5.65 0.24 22.57
N TYR A 199 -4.72 -0.03 21.64
CA TYR A 199 -3.29 0.18 21.87
C TYR A 199 -2.87 1.63 21.66
N VAL A 200 -3.52 2.36 20.74
CA VAL A 200 -3.34 3.81 20.62
C VAL A 200 -3.80 4.53 21.89
N LYS A 201 -4.93 4.12 22.47
CA LYS A 201 -5.42 4.63 23.77
C LYS A 201 -4.41 4.42 24.87
N LYS A 202 -3.99 3.17 25.08
CA LYS A 202 -3.00 2.80 26.10
C LYS A 202 -1.66 3.51 25.90
N ALA A 203 -1.20 3.63 24.66
CA ALA A 203 0.04 4.34 24.35
C ALA A 203 -0.08 5.84 24.64
N SER A 204 -1.24 6.45 24.37
CA SER A 204 -1.46 7.88 24.64
C SER A 204 -1.49 8.24 26.14
N GLU A 205 -1.69 7.25 27.02
CA GLU A 205 -1.61 7.44 28.48
C GLU A 205 -0.15 7.48 28.97
N LEU A 206 0.82 7.03 28.16
CA LEU A 206 2.24 7.04 28.52
C LEU A 206 2.83 8.44 28.29
N LYS A 207 3.51 8.97 29.32
CA LYS A 207 4.13 10.31 29.26
C LYS A 207 5.16 10.46 28.13
N ASN A 208 5.82 9.38 27.74
CA ASN A 208 6.87 9.38 26.71
C ASN A 208 6.35 8.98 25.31
N CYS A 209 5.04 8.91 25.09
CA CYS A 209 4.46 8.46 23.82
C CYS A 209 3.46 9.47 23.25
N ILE A 210 3.72 9.96 22.04
CA ILE A 210 3.01 11.06 21.41
C ILE A 210 2.48 10.65 20.03
N PHE A 211 1.22 10.98 19.77
CA PHE A 211 0.60 10.87 18.44
C PHE A 211 0.36 12.28 17.89
N THR A 212 1.06 12.66 16.82
CA THR A 212 1.06 14.06 16.35
C THR A 212 -0.10 14.40 15.43
N GLY A 213 -0.76 13.37 14.87
CA GLY A 213 -1.51 13.52 13.62
C GLY A 213 -0.57 13.64 12.42
N TYR A 214 -1.10 14.08 11.28
CA TYR A 214 -0.29 14.28 10.07
C TYR A 214 0.66 15.48 10.25
N TYR A 215 1.93 15.27 9.96
CA TYR A 215 2.94 16.33 9.80
C TYR A 215 3.70 16.05 8.51
N ASP A 216 3.85 17.08 7.67
CA ASP A 216 4.57 16.96 6.40
C ASP A 216 6.05 17.28 6.59
N ASN A 217 6.94 16.62 5.84
CA ASN A 217 8.37 16.93 5.80
C ASN A 217 9.08 16.86 7.17
N ILE A 218 9.26 15.62 7.65
CA ILE A 218 9.96 15.27 8.89
C ILE A 218 11.48 15.13 8.65
#